data_AF-A0A2V6WQE4-F1
#
_entry.id   AF-A0A2V6WQE4-F1
#
_cell.length_a   1.000
_cell.length_b   1.000
_cell.length_c   1.000
_cell.angle_alpha   90.00
_cell.angle_beta   90.00
_cell.angle_gamma   90.00
#
_symmetry.space_group_name_H-M   'P 1'
#
loop_
_entity.id
_entity.type
_entity.pdbx_description
1 polymer ?
#
loop_
_entity_poly.entity_id
_entity_poly.type
_entity_poly.pdbx_seq_one_letter_code
_entity_poly.pdbx_strand_id
1 'polypeptide(L)'
;ELSVAENIFLGREPYSLVPGFISQRAAEAGARALCDGLGISLDPAARVLHLSVAERQLVEIAKGVSANPRVLILDEPTSSLTYQEVRELVRVVRSLAGRGRAIVYISH
;
A
#
# COMPACT_ATOMS: atom_id res chain seq x y z
N GLU A 1 -15.77 8.71 2.04
CA GLU A 1 -14.29 8.60 2.07
C GLU A 1 -13.89 7.14 2.23
N LEU A 2 -12.73 6.76 1.68
CA LEU A 2 -12.28 5.36 1.65
C LEU A 2 -11.36 5.04 2.84
N SER A 3 -11.51 3.83 3.35
CA SER A 3 -10.57 3.17 4.27
C SER A 3 -9.27 2.80 3.56
N VAL A 4 -8.25 2.40 4.33
CA VAL A 4 -6.99 1.86 3.80
C VAL A 4 -7.23 0.68 2.88
N ALA A 5 -8.06 -0.29 3.30
CA ALA A 5 -8.37 -1.47 2.49
C ALA A 5 -9.04 -1.09 1.17
N GLU A 6 -10.05 -0.22 1.21
CA GLU A 6 -10.74 0.25 0.00
C GLU A 6 -9.80 1.02 -0.93
N ASN A 7 -8.85 1.80 -0.40
CA ASN A 7 -7.87 2.49 -1.24
C ASN A 7 -6.88 1.54 -1.92
N ILE A 8 -6.38 0.53 -1.18
CA ILE A 8 -5.42 -0.46 -1.69
C ILE A 8 -6.01 -1.27 -2.85
N PHE A 9 -7.30 -1.60 -2.77
CA PHE A 9 -8.01 -2.43 -3.75
C PHE A 9 -8.91 -1.64 -4.69
N LEU A 10 -8.81 -0.31 -4.74
CA LEU A 10 -9.64 0.51 -5.61
C LEU A 10 -9.46 0.08 -7.08
N GLY A 11 -10.57 -0.28 -7.75
CA GLY A 11 -10.60 -0.83 -9.11
C GLY A 11 -10.20 -2.31 -9.21
N ARG A 12 -9.98 -3.00 -8.08
CA ARG A 12 -9.66 -4.43 -7.94
C ARG A 12 -10.34 -5.01 -6.70
N GLU A 13 -11.56 -4.55 -6.42
CA GLU A 13 -12.26 -4.88 -5.21
C GLU A 13 -12.63 -6.38 -5.21
N PRO A 14 -12.38 -7.10 -4.10
CA PRO A 14 -12.79 -8.50 -4.02
C PRO A 14 -14.31 -8.61 -3.98
N TYR A 15 -14.89 -9.39 -4.88
CA TYR A 15 -16.33 -9.61 -4.92
C TYR A 15 -16.81 -10.52 -3.78
N SER A 16 -18.02 -10.25 -3.32
CA SER A 16 -18.77 -11.13 -2.44
C SER A 16 -19.28 -12.36 -3.19
N LEU A 17 -19.74 -13.37 -2.44
CA LEU A 17 -20.49 -14.50 -2.99
C LEU A 17 -21.83 -14.05 -3.61
N VAL A 18 -22.33 -12.86 -3.21
CA VAL A 18 -23.51 -12.24 -3.82
C VAL A 18 -23.08 -11.42 -5.04
N PRO A 19 -23.59 -11.72 -6.25
CA PRO A 19 -23.26 -10.98 -7.46
C PRO A 19 -23.53 -9.48 -7.31
N GLY A 20 -22.58 -8.65 -7.73
CA GLY A 20 -22.68 -7.18 -7.68
C GLY A 20 -22.29 -6.53 -6.35
N PHE A 21 -21.92 -7.30 -5.33
CA PHE A 21 -21.47 -6.76 -4.04
C PHE A 21 -19.96 -6.96 -3.84
N ILE A 22 -19.33 -5.98 -3.19
CA ILE A 22 -17.93 -6.04 -2.76
C ILE A 22 -17.86 -6.66 -1.36
N SER A 23 -16.86 -7.51 -1.11
CA SER A 23 -16.57 -8.08 0.19
C SER A 23 -15.57 -7.21 0.94
N GLN A 24 -16.07 -6.33 1.81
CA GLN A 24 -15.21 -5.51 2.67
C GLN A 24 -14.30 -6.37 3.56
N ARG A 25 -14.82 -7.48 4.10
CA ARG A 25 -14.03 -8.42 4.92
C ARG A 25 -12.86 -9.02 4.14
N ALA A 26 -13.06 -9.36 2.86
CA ALA A 26 -11.98 -9.87 2.02
C ALA A 26 -10.96 -8.77 1.70
N ALA A 27 -11.41 -7.54 1.46
CA ALA A 27 -10.53 -6.40 1.24
C ALA A 27 -9.66 -6.12 2.48
N GLU A 28 -10.26 -6.08 3.67
CA GLU A 28 -9.54 -5.87 4.93
C GLU A 28 -8.54 -7.00 5.21
N ALA A 29 -8.92 -8.26 4.98
CA ALA A 29 -8.02 -9.40 5.15
C ALA A 29 -6.84 -9.36 4.16
N GLY A 30 -7.10 -9.04 2.89
CA GLY A 30 -6.08 -8.89 1.86
C GLY A 30 -5.12 -7.73 2.16
N ALA A 31 -5.67 -6.61 2.62
CA ALA A 31 -4.88 -5.44 3.00
C ALA A 31 -4.01 -5.74 4.22
N ARG A 32 -4.53 -6.45 5.22
CA ARG A 32 -3.77 -6.89 6.39
C ARG A 32 -2.60 -7.78 5.99
N ALA A 33 -2.87 -8.83 5.21
CA ALA A 33 -1.82 -9.73 4.72
C ALA A 33 -0.74 -9.00 3.90
N LEU A 34 -1.15 -8.01 3.11
CA LEU A 34 -0.23 -7.19 2.34
C LEU A 34 0.63 -6.29 3.24
N CYS A 35 0.02 -5.57 4.19
CA CYS A 35 0.71 -4.73 5.15
C CYS A 35 1.70 -5.55 6.00
N ASP A 36 1.29 -6.71 6.52
CA ASP A 36 2.13 -7.63 7.28
C ASP A 36 3.32 -8.10 6.42
N GLY A 37 3.05 -8.45 5.17
CA GLY A 37 4.08 -8.81 4.20
C GLY A 37 5.06 -7.67 3.95
N LEU A 38 4.63 -6.42 3.97
CA LEU A 38 5.50 -5.26 3.78
C LEU A 38 6.17 -4.79 5.08
N GLY A 39 5.75 -5.35 6.23
CA GLY A 39 6.15 -4.89 7.55
C GLY A 39 5.66 -3.47 7.85
N ILE A 40 4.46 -3.14 7.36
CA ILE A 40 3.75 -1.88 7.57
C ILE A 40 2.72 -2.09 8.68
N SER A 41 2.74 -1.23 9.71
CA SER A 41 1.74 -1.27 10.78
C SER A 41 0.63 -0.26 10.49
N LEU A 42 -0.36 -0.66 9.69
CA LEU A 42 -1.54 0.14 9.39
C LEU A 42 -2.81 -0.66 9.65
N ASP A 43 -3.83 -0.01 10.21
CA ASP A 43 -5.16 -0.60 10.32
C ASP A 43 -5.89 -0.51 8.97
N PRO A 44 -6.24 -1.65 8.32
CA PRO A 44 -6.99 -1.68 7.08
C PRO A 44 -8.35 -0.97 7.14
N ALA A 45 -8.96 -0.88 8.33
CA ALA A 45 -10.24 -0.21 8.53
C ALA A 45 -10.10 1.31 8.79
N ALA A 46 -8.89 1.81 9.03
CA ALA A 46 -8.66 3.23 9.27
C ALA A 46 -9.01 4.07 8.03
N ARG A 47 -9.52 5.28 8.27
CA ARG A 47 -9.81 6.24 7.20
C ARG A 47 -8.51 6.87 6.71
N VAL A 48 -8.30 6.87 5.39
CA VAL A 48 -7.08 7.43 4.78
C VAL A 48 -6.90 8.92 5.09
N LEU A 49 -7.99 9.66 5.31
CA LEU A 49 -7.96 11.08 5.70
C LEU A 49 -7.21 11.31 7.03
N HIS A 50 -7.28 10.36 7.96
CA HIS A 50 -6.69 10.51 9.30
C HIS A 50 -5.23 10.06 9.36
N LEU A 51 -4.68 9.56 8.26
CA LEU A 51 -3.32 9.10 8.18
C LEU A 51 -2.35 10.27 8.03
N SER A 52 -1.17 10.13 8.63
CA SER A 52 -0.01 10.98 8.36
C SER A 52 0.39 10.93 6.89
N VAL A 53 1.24 11.86 6.46
CA VAL A 53 1.77 11.87 5.07
C VAL A 53 2.58 10.59 4.80
N ALA A 54 3.40 10.15 5.75
CA ALA A 54 4.15 8.89 5.64
C ALA A 54 3.24 7.68 5.48
N GLU A 55 2.21 7.57 6.31
CA GLU A 55 1.25 6.47 6.24
C GLU A 55 0.47 6.47 4.91
N ARG A 56 0.05 7.64 4.41
CA ARG A 56 -0.57 7.75 3.08
C ARG A 56 0.36 7.29 1.96
N GLN A 57 1.66 7.59 2.06
CA GLN A 57 2.64 7.12 1.10
C GLN A 57 2.81 5.59 1.13
N LEU A 58 2.77 4.99 2.33
CA LEU A 58 2.77 3.54 2.49
C LEU A 58 1.52 2.89 1.89
N VAL A 59 0.34 3.54 2.02
CA VAL A 59 -0.90 3.09 1.37
C VAL A 59 -0.77 3.12 -0.16
N GLU A 60 -0.20 4.17 -0.75
CA GLU A 60 0.02 4.23 -2.21
C GLU A 60 1.01 3.15 -2.69
N ILE A 61 2.09 2.90 -1.94
CA ILE A 61 2.99 1.78 -2.23
C ILE A 61 2.23 0.45 -2.16
N ALA A 62 1.44 0.23 -1.09
CA ALA A 62 0.65 -0.99 -0.92
C ALA A 62 -0.36 -1.16 -2.08
N LYS A 63 -1.03 -0.10 -2.51
CA LYS A 63 -1.94 -0.09 -3.66
C LYS A 63 -1.25 -0.43 -4.98
N GLY A 64 -0.04 0.08 -5.21
CA GLY A 64 0.77 -0.29 -6.38
C GLY A 64 1.18 -1.76 -6.33
N VAL A 65 1.57 -2.24 -5.14
CA VAL A 65 2.00 -3.61 -4.89
C VAL A 65 0.85 -4.63 -4.97
N SER A 66 -0.37 -4.25 -4.59
CA SER A 66 -1.55 -5.14 -4.61
C SER A 66 -1.85 -5.66 -6.02
N ALA A 67 -1.43 -4.94 -7.06
CA ALA A 67 -1.49 -5.36 -8.45
C ALA A 67 -0.51 -6.50 -8.81
N ASN A 68 0.33 -6.91 -7.86
CA ASN A 68 1.46 -7.83 -8.04
C ASN A 68 2.32 -7.50 -9.28
N PRO A 69 2.84 -6.25 -9.39
CA PRO A 69 3.56 -5.84 -10.58
C PRO A 69 4.95 -6.49 -10.66
N ARG A 70 5.43 -6.70 -11.90
CA ARG A 70 6.83 -7.08 -12.17
C ARG A 70 7.79 -5.90 -11.98
N VAL A 71 7.32 -4.69 -12.27
CA VAL A 71 8.06 -3.43 -12.16
C VAL A 71 7.21 -2.42 -11.39
N LEU A 72 7.77 -1.83 -10.33
CA LEU A 72 7.16 -0.75 -9.56
C LEU A 72 7.98 0.54 -9.79
N ILE A 73 7.34 1.60 -10.26
CA ILE A 73 7.96 2.92 -10.43
C ILE A 73 7.44 3.83 -9.33
N LEU A 74 8.34 4.44 -8.59
CA LEU A 74 8.05 5.38 -7.52
C LEU A 74 8.67 6.74 -7.89
N ASP A 75 7.81 7.72 -8.15
CA ASP A 75 8.22 9.07 -8.53
C ASP A 75 8.19 9.99 -7.31
N GLU A 76 9.35 10.52 -6.94
CA GLU A 76 9.60 11.40 -5.79
C GLU A 76 8.83 11.02 -4.50
N PRO A 77 8.88 9.76 -4.03
CA PRO A 77 7.98 9.27 -2.99
C PRO A 77 8.31 9.81 -1.58
N THR A 78 9.30 10.70 -1.44
CA THR A 78 9.82 11.18 -0.15
C THR A 78 9.80 12.70 0.02
N SER A 79 9.23 13.45 -0.93
CA SER A 79 9.29 14.93 -0.97
C SER A 79 8.72 15.62 0.27
N SER A 80 7.84 14.95 1.02
CA SER A 80 7.16 15.49 2.21
C SER A 80 7.45 14.69 3.49
N LEU A 81 8.51 13.89 3.52
CA LEU A 81 8.84 13.00 4.64
C LEU A 81 10.07 13.45 5.42
N THR A 82 10.05 13.20 6.73
CA THR A 82 11.22 13.34 7.60
C THR A 82 12.25 12.24 7.32
N TYR A 83 13.50 12.44 7.73
CA TYR A 83 14.57 11.45 7.55
C TYR A 83 14.23 10.05 8.12
N GLN A 84 13.52 10.01 9.25
CA GLN A 84 13.11 8.74 9.87
C GLN A 84 12.06 8.01 9.01
N GLU A 85 11.07 8.74 8.49
CA GLU A 85 10.02 8.19 7.61
C GLU A 85 10.59 7.75 6.26
N VAL A 86 11.56 8.48 5.70
CA VAL A 86 12.30 8.07 4.49
C VAL A 86 12.98 6.73 4.70
N ARG A 87 13.64 6.52 5.86
CA ARG A 87 14.29 5.23 6.17
C ARG A 87 13.30 4.08 6.24
N GLU A 88 12.12 4.33 6.79
CA GLU A 88 11.06 3.32 6.84
C GLU A 88 10.53 2.98 5.44
N LEU A 89 10.27 3.99 4.61
CA LEU A 89 9.83 3.79 3.23
C LEU A 89 10.86 3.00 2.42
N VAL A 90 12.15 3.38 2.53
CA VAL A 90 13.25 2.67 1.86
C VAL A 90 13.37 1.22 2.35
N ARG A 91 13.11 0.94 3.64
CA ARG A 91 13.08 -0.44 4.17
C ARG A 91 12.00 -1.26 3.48
N VAL A 92 10.79 -0.72 3.33
CA VAL A 92 9.67 -1.38 2.62
C VAL A 92 10.03 -1.62 1.16
N VAL A 93 10.54 -0.60 0.47
CA VAL A 93 10.98 -0.69 -0.93
C VAL A 93 12.06 -1.76 -1.12
N ARG A 94 13.05 -1.84 -0.22
CA ARG A 94 14.09 -2.89 -0.29
C ARG A 94 13.53 -4.28 -0.03
N SER A 95 12.58 -4.43 0.89
CA SER A 95 11.87 -5.70 1.12
C SER A 95 11.14 -6.18 -0.15
N LEU A 96 10.52 -5.24 -0.86
CA LEU A 96 9.87 -5.49 -2.14
C LEU A 96 10.84 -5.95 -3.23
N ALA A 97 11.98 -5.28 -3.37
CA ALA A 97 13.02 -5.66 -4.33
C ALA A 97 13.58 -7.06 -4.02
N GLY A 98 13.78 -7.38 -2.74
CA GLY A 98 14.22 -8.70 -2.29
C GLY A 98 13.28 -9.86 -2.65
N ARG A 99 12.03 -9.57 -3.04
CA ARG A 99 11.03 -10.56 -3.50
C ARG A 99 10.99 -10.73 -5.02
N GLY A 100 12.03 -10.29 -5.73
CA GLY A 100 12.16 -10.45 -7.18
C GLY A 100 11.37 -9.44 -8.02
N ARG A 101 11.00 -8.30 -7.42
CA ARG A 101 10.35 -7.18 -8.13
C ARG A 101 11.38 -6.15 -8.55
N ALA A 102 11.31 -5.67 -9.79
CA ALA A 102 12.12 -4.53 -10.21
C ALA A 102 11.52 -3.23 -9.67
N ILE A 103 12.36 -2.34 -9.15
CA ILE A 103 11.91 -1.05 -8.63
C ILE A 103 12.72 0.07 -9.27
N VAL A 104 12.01 1.06 -9.81
CA VAL A 104 12.57 2.34 -10.24
C VAL A 104 12.18 3.38 -9.22
N TYR A 105 13.16 4.00 -8.59
CA TYR A 105 12.96 5.01 -7.55
C TYR A 105 13.58 6.32 -8.02
N ILE A 106 12.75 7.35 -8.18
CA ILE A 106 13.16 8.68 -8.65
C ILE A 106 13.21 9.61 -7.43
N SER A 107 14.31 10.33 -7.25
CA SER A 107 14.47 11.34 -6.20
C SER A 107 15.35 12.49 -6.65
N HIS A 108 15.32 13.58 -5.88
CA HIS A 108 16.28 14.69 -5.93
C HIS A 108 17.57 14.35 -5.20
#